data_AF-A0A8T5MJ49-F1
#
_entry.id   AF-A0A8T5MJ49-F1
#
_cell.length_a   1.000
_cell.length_b   1.000
_cell.length_c   1.000
_cell.angle_alpha   90.00
_cell.angle_beta   90.00
_cell.angle_gamma   90.00
#
_symmetry.space_group_name_H-M   'P 1'
#
loop_
_entity.id
_entity.type
_entity.pdbx_description
1 polymer ?
#
loop_
_entity_poly.entity_id
_entity_poly.type
_entity_poly.pdbx_seq_one_letter_code
_entity_poly.pdbx_strand_id
1 'polypeptide(L)'
;MLIDDFTSDKPVIIYDTREARTHVLRHLKEYDDITIVQKHLEIADYLVQSSDGTIAIERKRASDFLQSISDGRLFDQIENLKEYEDARLILEGSIFTSIQGKRCYAVDSLGKSWNPNKKSRAQPRTMWTNQFFIHPHSYIAIFKKIQESGITIIPTGGTRDTADILHYWATQGEKGEHLTIKRKPKTPSDYDAQLFLISGLAGVNAKRSEALLNEFGTPMHVFNAFLEHSPTKFPVEGIGEKTVSDIKHILSTNVVNVKQRQIIEYEFRECVKELEDVLTRTQRELGKKTIPELKKLLKERGLKLIGKKGELVERLLGDMSEDELVDKKLFVKKYTELKKSKAGMHQIPQKLQKAYKKFKDK
;
A
#
# COMPACT_ATOMS: atom_id res chain seq x y z
N MET A 1 2.27 9.42 28.48
CA MET A 1 1.78 8.29 29.30
C MET A 1 2.29 7.03 28.64
N LEU A 2 3.23 6.36 29.29
CA LEU A 2 3.72 5.04 28.89
C LEU A 2 2.54 4.06 28.85
N ILE A 3 2.68 3.01 28.04
CA ILE A 3 1.70 1.93 27.92
C ILE A 3 1.50 1.17 29.25
N ASP A 4 2.40 1.38 30.21
CA ASP A 4 2.62 0.52 31.38
C ASP A 4 1.76 0.87 32.62
N ASP A 5 1.06 2.01 32.64
CA ASP A 5 0.28 2.44 33.81
C ASP A 5 -1.18 2.74 33.42
N PHE A 6 -2.01 1.69 33.34
CA PHE A 6 -3.47 1.82 33.31
C PHE A 6 -4.05 1.22 34.60
N THR A 7 -4.58 2.09 35.46
CA THR A 7 -5.38 1.71 36.61
C THR A 7 -6.86 1.79 36.23
N SER A 8 -7.56 0.66 36.30
CA SER A 8 -8.99 0.54 36.00
C SER A 8 -9.59 -0.50 36.94
N ASP A 9 -10.74 -0.20 37.54
CA ASP A 9 -11.47 -1.13 38.42
C ASP A 9 -12.02 -2.37 37.67
N LYS A 10 -11.98 -2.30 36.34
CA LYS A 10 -12.40 -3.32 35.38
C LYS A 10 -11.19 -3.81 34.57
N PRO A 11 -11.17 -5.10 34.16
CA PRO A 11 -10.16 -5.60 33.25
C PRO A 11 -10.03 -4.77 31.98
N VAL A 12 -8.79 -4.57 31.53
CA VAL A 12 -8.49 -3.70 30.41
C VAL A 12 -8.13 -4.50 29.15
N ILE A 13 -8.71 -4.09 28.03
CA ILE A 13 -8.32 -4.53 26.68
C ILE A 13 -7.79 -3.32 25.92
N ILE A 14 -6.52 -3.38 25.52
CA ILE A 14 -5.90 -2.38 24.67
C ILE A 14 -6.00 -2.86 23.23
N TYR A 15 -6.37 -1.99 22.29
CA TYR A 15 -6.40 -2.32 20.86
C TYR A 15 -5.61 -1.29 20.05
N ASP A 16 -5.03 -1.76 18.94
CA ASP A 16 -4.29 -0.91 18.04
C ASP A 16 -5.21 0.03 17.24
N THR A 17 -4.72 1.24 16.94
CA THR A 17 -5.39 2.21 16.07
C THR A 17 -5.87 1.66 14.72
N ARG A 18 -5.17 0.69 14.13
CA ARG A 18 -5.55 0.04 12.86
C ARG A 18 -6.81 -0.82 13.01
N GLU A 19 -7.07 -1.35 14.19
CA GLU A 19 -8.25 -2.17 14.48
C GLU A 19 -9.52 -1.35 14.81
N ALA A 20 -9.43 -0.01 14.87
CA ALA A 20 -10.53 0.87 15.28
C ALA A 20 -11.84 0.72 14.46
N ARG A 21 -11.73 0.21 13.23
CA ARG A 21 -12.87 0.07 12.30
C ARG A 21 -13.40 -1.36 12.23
N THR A 22 -12.86 -2.30 13.00
CA THR A 22 -13.31 -3.68 12.95
C THR A 22 -14.62 -3.87 13.72
N HIS A 23 -15.38 -4.91 13.36
CA HIS A 23 -16.65 -5.21 14.03
C HIS A 23 -16.44 -5.81 15.43
N VAL A 24 -15.21 -6.26 15.76
CA VAL A 24 -14.86 -6.79 17.09
C VAL A 24 -15.14 -5.76 18.17
N LEU A 25 -14.71 -4.50 17.95
CA LEU A 25 -14.93 -3.41 18.91
C LEU A 25 -16.40 -3.08 19.14
N ARG A 26 -17.27 -3.32 18.15
CA ARG A 26 -18.71 -3.13 18.34
C ARG A 26 -19.25 -4.12 19.38
N HIS A 27 -18.81 -5.38 19.31
CA HIS A 27 -19.22 -6.42 20.23
C HIS A 27 -18.56 -6.29 21.60
N LEU A 28 -17.29 -5.91 21.65
CA LEU A 28 -16.61 -5.66 22.93
C LEU A 28 -17.30 -4.54 23.73
N LYS A 29 -17.82 -3.51 23.06
CA LYS A 29 -18.59 -2.42 23.69
C LYS A 29 -19.97 -2.85 24.21
N GLU A 30 -20.43 -4.07 23.92
CA GLU A 30 -21.67 -4.62 24.50
C GLU A 30 -21.43 -5.11 25.95
N TYR A 31 -20.17 -5.25 26.39
CA TYR A 31 -19.81 -5.68 27.73
C TYR A 31 -19.53 -4.49 28.66
N ASP A 32 -20.24 -4.43 29.79
CA ASP A 32 -20.13 -3.34 30.77
C ASP A 32 -19.06 -3.58 31.84
N ASP A 33 -18.47 -4.77 31.91
CA ASP A 33 -17.53 -5.23 32.93
C ASP A 33 -16.06 -5.14 32.52
N ILE A 34 -15.76 -4.59 31.34
CA ILE A 34 -14.41 -4.36 30.82
C ILE A 34 -14.17 -2.89 30.45
N THR A 35 -12.91 -2.49 30.36
CA THR A 35 -12.47 -1.18 29.86
C THR A 35 -11.70 -1.36 28.55
N ILE A 36 -12.12 -0.68 27.49
CA ILE A 36 -11.48 -0.76 26.17
C ILE A 36 -10.67 0.51 25.92
N VAL A 37 -9.39 0.37 25.63
CA VAL A 37 -8.45 1.48 25.45
C VAL A 37 -7.82 1.44 24.06
N GLN A 38 -7.87 2.56 23.35
CA GLN A 38 -7.18 2.69 22.07
C GLN A 38 -5.74 3.16 22.28
N LYS A 39 -4.77 2.46 21.69
CA LYS A 39 -3.37 2.89 21.63
C LYS A 39 -2.76 2.57 20.27
N HIS A 40 -1.61 3.16 19.99
CA HIS A 40 -0.76 2.66 18.92
C HIS A 40 0.11 1.54 19.48
N LEU A 41 -0.05 0.34 18.94
CA LEU A 41 0.72 -0.84 19.29
C LEU A 41 1.69 -1.16 18.15
N GLU A 42 2.97 -1.23 18.48
CA GLU A 42 4.02 -1.66 17.55
C GLU A 42 3.85 -3.14 17.18
N ILE A 43 3.46 -3.95 18.17
CA ILE A 43 3.34 -5.41 18.08
C ILE A 43 1.97 -5.82 18.62
N ALA A 44 1.31 -6.71 17.89
CA ALA A 44 -0.05 -7.22 18.12
C ALA A 44 -1.18 -6.21 17.82
N ASP A 45 -2.37 -6.76 17.61
CA ASP A 45 -3.61 -6.03 17.34
C ASP A 45 -4.36 -5.69 18.64
N TYR A 46 -4.28 -6.59 19.62
CA TYR A 46 -4.87 -6.44 20.95
C TYR A 46 -3.88 -6.88 22.03
N LEU A 47 -3.93 -6.20 23.18
CA LEU A 47 -3.33 -6.65 24.44
C LEU A 47 -4.47 -6.83 25.45
N VAL A 48 -4.57 -8.03 26.02
CA VAL A 48 -5.61 -8.37 27.00
C VAL A 48 -4.96 -8.59 28.34
N GLN A 49 -5.45 -7.87 29.36
CA GLN A 49 -5.10 -8.15 30.75
C GLN A 49 -5.68 -9.49 31.17
N SER A 50 -4.87 -10.36 31.76
CA SER A 50 -5.29 -11.63 32.36
C SER A 50 -4.76 -11.71 33.79
N SER A 51 -5.23 -12.68 34.59
CA SER A 51 -4.70 -12.94 35.94
C SER A 51 -3.21 -13.27 35.93
N ASP A 52 -2.72 -13.91 34.86
CA ASP A 52 -1.36 -14.42 34.77
C ASP A 52 -0.40 -13.43 34.05
N GLY A 53 -0.90 -12.28 33.60
CA GLY A 53 -0.10 -11.26 32.90
C GLY A 53 -0.83 -10.63 31.70
N THR A 54 -0.07 -10.23 30.68
CA THR A 54 -0.62 -9.67 29.44
C THR A 54 -0.60 -10.70 28.33
N ILE A 55 -1.74 -10.91 27.67
CA ILE A 55 -1.87 -11.74 26.49
C ILE A 55 -1.81 -10.84 25.25
N ALA A 56 -0.82 -11.06 24.39
CA ALA A 56 -0.71 -10.38 23.11
C ALA A 56 -1.41 -11.15 22.01
N ILE A 57 -2.22 -10.46 21.22
CA ILE A 57 -3.13 -11.09 20.27
C ILE A 57 -2.97 -10.45 18.90
N GLU A 58 -2.55 -11.26 17.95
CA GLU A 58 -2.63 -10.94 16.53
C GLU A 58 -3.95 -11.51 15.99
N ARG A 59 -4.74 -10.68 15.33
CA ARG A 59 -6.00 -11.08 14.69
C ARG A 59 -5.76 -11.18 13.19
N LYS A 60 -6.14 -12.30 12.59
CA LYS A 60 -6.02 -12.46 11.14
C LYS A 60 -7.21 -13.21 10.57
N ARG A 61 -7.79 -12.67 9.49
CA ARG A 61 -8.78 -13.40 8.71
C ARG A 61 -8.10 -14.53 7.93
N ALA A 62 -8.83 -15.59 7.64
CA ALA A 62 -8.33 -16.73 6.87
C ALA A 62 -7.68 -16.32 5.54
N SER A 63 -8.28 -15.37 4.81
CA SER A 63 -7.74 -14.87 3.55
C SER A 63 -6.49 -14.02 3.75
N ASP A 64 -6.49 -13.12 4.73
CA ASP A 64 -5.32 -12.30 5.10
C ASP A 64 -4.16 -13.16 5.58
N PHE A 65 -4.45 -14.27 6.27
CA PHE A 65 -3.46 -15.23 6.71
C PHE A 65 -2.78 -15.91 5.51
N LEU A 66 -3.56 -16.46 4.57
CA LEU A 66 -3.00 -17.04 3.34
C LEU A 66 -2.27 -15.99 2.49
N GLN A 67 -2.78 -14.75 2.41
CA GLN A 67 -2.09 -13.67 1.71
C GLN A 67 -0.75 -13.34 2.38
N SER A 68 -0.70 -13.25 3.70
CA SER A 68 0.53 -12.97 4.45
C SER A 68 1.60 -14.06 4.29
N ILE A 69 1.19 -15.30 4.02
CA ILE A 69 2.09 -16.39 3.63
C ILE A 69 2.68 -16.11 2.25
N SER A 70 1.84 -15.77 1.27
CA SER A 70 2.28 -15.47 -0.09
C SER A 70 3.21 -14.26 -0.14
N ASP A 71 2.96 -13.26 0.70
CA ASP A 71 3.75 -12.03 0.79
C ASP A 71 5.03 -12.21 1.62
N GLY A 72 5.19 -13.33 2.34
CA GLY A 72 6.34 -13.60 3.22
C GLY A 72 6.31 -12.88 4.59
N ARG A 73 5.43 -11.88 4.76
CA ARG A 73 5.36 -11.04 5.98
C ARG A 73 4.89 -11.76 7.24
N LEU A 74 4.22 -12.92 7.12
CA LEU A 74 3.68 -13.64 8.29
C LEU A 74 4.77 -13.97 9.31
N PHE A 75 5.95 -14.35 8.85
CA PHE A 75 7.02 -14.78 9.75
C PHE A 75 7.58 -13.64 10.58
N ASP A 76 7.69 -12.43 10.02
CA ASP A 76 8.12 -11.25 10.76
C ASP A 76 7.11 -10.91 11.87
N GLN A 77 5.81 -11.05 11.59
CA GLN A 77 4.77 -10.84 12.60
C GLN A 77 4.86 -11.86 13.74
N ILE A 78 5.01 -13.14 13.41
CA ILE A 78 5.19 -14.23 14.38
C ILE A 78 6.46 -14.01 15.21
N GLU A 79 7.54 -13.54 14.59
CA GLU A 79 8.82 -13.30 15.26
C GLU A 79 8.76 -12.08 16.19
N ASN A 80 7.98 -11.06 15.86
CA ASN A 80 7.72 -9.91 16.74
C ASN A 80 6.82 -10.29 17.92
N LEU A 81 5.81 -11.15 17.71
CA LEU A 81 4.91 -11.60 18.78
C LEU A 81 5.62 -12.34 19.92
N LYS A 82 6.76 -12.98 19.64
CA LYS A 82 7.61 -13.65 20.66
C LYS A 82 8.19 -12.70 21.71
N GLU A 83 8.07 -11.40 21.53
CA GLU A 83 8.43 -10.42 22.56
C GLU A 83 7.50 -10.50 23.78
N TYR A 84 6.29 -11.04 23.62
CA TYR A 84 5.36 -11.28 24.72
C TYR A 84 5.50 -12.71 25.25
N GLU A 85 5.39 -12.88 26.57
CA GLU A 85 5.44 -14.19 27.22
C GLU A 85 4.26 -15.08 26.82
N ASP A 86 3.05 -14.49 26.68
CA ASP A 86 1.85 -15.16 26.15
C ASP A 86 1.39 -14.46 24.87
N ALA A 87 1.62 -15.11 23.74
CA ALA A 87 1.22 -14.63 22.41
C ALA A 87 0.28 -15.61 21.72
N ARG A 88 -0.82 -15.08 21.18
CA ARG A 88 -1.88 -15.85 20.54
C ARG A 88 -2.23 -15.26 19.19
N LEU A 89 -2.51 -16.14 18.22
CA LEU A 89 -3.01 -15.80 16.90
C LEU A 89 -4.49 -16.19 16.81
N ILE A 90 -5.38 -15.21 16.70
CA ILE A 90 -6.79 -15.46 16.40
C ILE A 90 -6.95 -15.58 14.88
N LEU A 91 -7.34 -16.76 14.41
CA LEU A 91 -7.63 -17.02 13.01
C LEU A 91 -9.15 -17.01 12.80
N GLU A 92 -9.66 -15.95 12.19
CA GLU A 92 -11.08 -15.80 11.86
C GLU A 92 -11.44 -16.50 10.55
N GLY A 93 -12.51 -17.30 10.60
CA GLY A 93 -13.03 -18.01 9.45
C GLY A 93 -12.48 -19.43 9.35
N SER A 94 -12.25 -19.91 8.12
CA SER A 94 -11.73 -21.25 7.88
C SER A 94 -10.91 -21.33 6.61
N ILE A 95 -9.92 -22.22 6.65
CA ILE A 95 -9.04 -22.53 5.52
C ILE A 95 -9.28 -23.98 5.10
N PHE A 96 -9.48 -24.18 3.81
CA PHE A 96 -9.66 -25.48 3.19
C PHE A 96 -8.50 -25.76 2.24
N THR A 97 -8.04 -27.01 2.19
CA THR A 97 -6.90 -27.41 1.36
C THR A 97 -7.33 -28.40 0.28
N SER A 98 -6.77 -28.27 -0.93
CA SER A 98 -6.89 -29.28 -1.99
C SER A 98 -5.51 -29.73 -2.43
N ILE A 99 -5.15 -30.98 -2.11
CA ILE A 99 -3.87 -31.58 -2.51
C ILE A 99 -3.82 -31.76 -4.04
N GLN A 100 -4.90 -32.29 -4.64
CA GLN A 100 -4.99 -32.46 -6.09
C GLN A 100 -4.92 -31.11 -6.81
N GLY A 101 -5.60 -30.09 -6.28
CA GLY A 101 -5.57 -28.73 -6.83
C GLY A 101 -4.30 -27.95 -6.50
N LYS A 102 -3.43 -28.46 -5.59
CA LYS A 102 -2.24 -27.79 -5.05
C LYS A 102 -2.54 -26.36 -4.56
N ARG A 103 -3.70 -26.18 -3.92
CA ARG A 103 -4.26 -24.87 -3.57
C ARG A 103 -4.87 -24.87 -2.17
N CYS A 104 -4.92 -23.68 -1.59
CA CYS A 104 -5.67 -23.40 -0.37
C CYS A 104 -6.82 -22.43 -0.69
N TYR A 105 -7.89 -22.52 0.08
CA TYR A 105 -9.09 -21.70 -0.05
C TYR A 105 -9.40 -21.09 1.32
N ALA A 106 -9.79 -19.83 1.36
CA ALA A 106 -10.19 -19.18 2.60
C ALA A 106 -11.66 -18.72 2.56
N VAL A 107 -12.28 -18.80 3.72
CA VAL A 107 -13.57 -18.21 4.06
C VAL A 107 -13.34 -17.35 5.29
N ASP A 108 -13.53 -16.03 5.20
CA ASP A 108 -13.19 -15.11 6.32
C ASP A 108 -14.22 -15.07 7.44
N SER A 109 -15.44 -15.55 7.19
CA SER A 109 -16.51 -15.58 8.18
C SER A 109 -17.40 -16.78 7.91
N LEU A 110 -17.62 -17.59 8.94
CA LEU A 110 -18.44 -18.81 8.88
C LEU A 110 -19.94 -18.54 8.93
N GLY A 111 -20.36 -17.28 8.96
CA GLY A 111 -21.78 -16.89 8.95
C GLY A 111 -22.07 -15.70 9.86
N LYS A 112 -23.37 -15.38 10.01
CA LYS A 112 -23.83 -14.45 11.05
C LYS A 112 -24.03 -15.22 12.34
N SER A 113 -23.69 -14.62 13.47
CA SER A 113 -24.00 -15.16 14.80
C SER A 113 -25.49 -15.47 14.91
N TRP A 114 -25.82 -16.55 15.62
CA TRP A 114 -27.20 -16.96 15.84
C TRP A 114 -27.98 -15.84 16.53
N ASN A 115 -29.14 -15.48 15.97
CA ASN A 115 -30.02 -14.48 16.53
C ASN A 115 -31.34 -15.15 16.93
N PRO A 116 -31.63 -15.33 18.24
CA PRO A 116 -32.85 -16.00 18.71
C PRO A 116 -34.14 -15.31 18.23
N ASN A 117 -34.10 -13.99 18.03
CA ASN A 117 -35.25 -13.19 17.61
C ASN A 117 -35.51 -13.24 16.10
N LYS A 118 -34.59 -13.84 15.33
CA LYS A 118 -34.80 -14.11 13.90
C LYS A 118 -34.92 -15.62 13.74
N LYS A 119 -36.09 -16.10 13.28
CA LYS A 119 -36.28 -17.47 12.77
C LYS A 119 -35.37 -17.68 11.54
N SER A 120 -34.09 -17.82 11.78
CA SER A 120 -33.05 -17.82 10.77
C SER A 120 -32.89 -19.25 10.31
N ARG A 121 -33.52 -19.60 9.17
CA ARG A 121 -33.07 -20.78 8.43
C ARG A 121 -31.60 -20.53 8.08
N ALA A 122 -30.72 -21.46 8.44
CA ALA A 122 -29.34 -21.47 7.96
C ALA A 122 -29.41 -21.56 6.44
N GLN A 123 -29.35 -20.42 5.75
CA GLN A 123 -29.20 -20.42 4.31
C GLN A 123 -27.72 -20.71 4.06
N PRO A 124 -27.38 -21.83 3.39
CA PRO A 124 -26.03 -22.01 2.90
C PRO A 124 -25.80 -20.88 1.89
N ARG A 125 -25.05 -19.85 2.28
CA ARG A 125 -24.57 -18.89 1.31
C ARG A 125 -23.60 -19.66 0.42
N THR A 126 -23.67 -19.45 -0.89
CA THR A 126 -22.53 -19.66 -1.77
C THR A 126 -21.41 -18.78 -1.21
N MET A 127 -20.53 -19.39 -0.39
CA MET A 127 -19.41 -18.67 0.19
C MET A 127 -18.40 -18.49 -0.93
N TRP A 128 -18.16 -17.24 -1.31
CA TRP A 128 -17.07 -16.89 -2.21
C TRP A 128 -15.78 -17.25 -1.49
N THR A 129 -15.15 -18.34 -1.91
CA THR A 129 -13.86 -18.78 -1.38
C THR A 129 -12.76 -18.03 -2.11
N ASN A 130 -11.91 -17.34 -1.35
CA ASN A 130 -10.71 -16.75 -1.92
C ASN A 130 -9.71 -17.89 -2.18
N GLN A 131 -9.24 -18.00 -3.42
CA GLN A 131 -8.31 -19.05 -3.82
C GLN A 131 -6.87 -18.54 -3.75
N PHE A 132 -5.99 -19.33 -3.13
CA PHE A 132 -4.57 -19.04 -3.00
C PHE A 132 -3.74 -20.18 -3.59
N PHE A 133 -2.69 -19.81 -4.33
CA PHE A 133 -1.73 -20.74 -4.94
C PHE A 133 -0.68 -21.21 -3.92
N ILE A 134 -1.15 -21.71 -2.78
CA ILE A 134 -0.33 -22.26 -1.71
C ILE A 134 -0.55 -23.76 -1.67
N HIS A 135 0.53 -24.53 -1.75
CA HIS A 135 0.47 -25.97 -1.65
C HIS A 135 0.09 -26.40 -0.23
N PRO A 136 -0.81 -27.38 -0.03
CA PRO A 136 -1.22 -27.82 1.31
C PRO A 136 -0.08 -28.26 2.23
N HIS A 137 0.97 -28.90 1.72
CA HIS A 137 2.15 -29.22 2.53
C HIS A 137 2.89 -27.98 3.04
N SER A 138 3.00 -26.93 2.23
CA SER A 138 3.60 -25.66 2.65
C SER A 138 2.76 -25.01 3.75
N TYR A 139 1.44 -25.02 3.58
CA TYR A 139 0.50 -24.57 4.60
C TYR A 139 0.68 -25.32 5.94
N ILE A 140 0.71 -26.66 5.91
CA ILE A 140 0.91 -27.49 7.12
C ILE A 140 2.26 -27.19 7.78
N ALA A 141 3.33 -27.04 6.99
CA ALA A 141 4.65 -26.70 7.52
C ALA A 141 4.68 -25.33 8.21
N ILE A 142 3.94 -24.34 7.68
CA ILE A 142 3.82 -23.01 8.28
C ILE A 142 3.08 -23.10 9.61
N PHE A 143 1.95 -23.83 9.67
CA PHE A 143 1.21 -24.05 10.91
C PHE A 143 2.09 -24.68 11.99
N LYS A 144 2.86 -25.71 11.62
CA LYS A 144 3.81 -26.35 12.51
C LYS A 144 4.85 -25.35 13.04
N LYS A 145 5.42 -24.52 12.17
CA LYS A 145 6.41 -23.51 12.55
C LYS A 145 5.85 -22.43 13.50
N ILE A 146 4.58 -22.07 13.35
CA ILE A 146 3.89 -21.15 14.28
C ILE A 146 3.75 -21.80 15.67
N GLN A 147 3.35 -23.07 15.72
CA GLN A 147 3.23 -23.82 16.98
C GLN A 147 4.59 -24.02 17.66
N GLU A 148 5.63 -24.38 16.89
CA GLU A 148 7.01 -24.49 17.37
C GLU A 148 7.57 -23.15 17.88
N SER A 149 7.02 -22.04 17.41
CA SER A 149 7.36 -20.69 17.88
C SER A 149 6.73 -20.32 19.22
N GLY A 150 5.94 -21.22 19.82
CA GLY A 150 5.25 -21.00 21.09
C GLY A 150 3.96 -20.17 20.97
N ILE A 151 3.50 -19.89 19.75
CA ILE A 151 2.28 -19.09 19.52
C ILE A 151 1.07 -20.00 19.42
N THR A 152 0.08 -19.75 20.28
CA THR A 152 -1.18 -20.51 20.28
C THR A 152 -2.11 -19.99 19.18
N ILE A 153 -2.62 -20.87 18.32
CA ILE A 153 -3.59 -20.51 17.28
C ILE A 153 -5.00 -20.83 17.78
N ILE A 154 -5.87 -19.82 17.81
CA ILE A 154 -7.26 -19.92 18.25
C ILE A 154 -8.20 -19.68 17.06
N PRO A 155 -8.91 -20.71 16.58
CA PRO A 155 -9.87 -20.54 15.49
C PRO A 155 -11.15 -19.87 15.99
N THR A 156 -11.71 -18.96 15.18
CA THR A 156 -12.99 -18.26 15.48
C THR A 156 -13.87 -18.17 14.24
N GLY A 157 -15.20 -18.14 14.39
CA GLY A 157 -16.13 -18.06 13.26
C GLY A 157 -16.29 -16.66 12.69
N GLY A 158 -15.93 -15.62 13.46
CA GLY A 158 -15.92 -14.23 13.04
C GLY A 158 -15.78 -13.27 14.22
N THR A 159 -16.11 -12.00 13.98
CA THR A 159 -15.78 -10.91 14.91
C THR A 159 -16.50 -10.94 16.25
N ARG A 160 -17.66 -11.59 16.34
CA ARG A 160 -18.39 -11.75 17.61
C ARG A 160 -17.66 -12.76 18.49
N ASP A 161 -17.40 -13.95 17.97
CA ASP A 161 -16.67 -14.99 18.68
C ASP A 161 -15.28 -14.51 19.14
N THR A 162 -14.60 -13.71 18.31
CA THR A 162 -13.37 -13.03 18.70
C THR A 162 -13.58 -12.11 19.91
N ALA A 163 -14.60 -11.26 19.91
CA ALA A 163 -14.91 -10.39 21.04
C ALA A 163 -15.26 -11.18 22.31
N ASP A 164 -16.06 -12.25 22.19
CA ASP A 164 -16.44 -13.11 23.30
C ASP A 164 -15.20 -13.77 23.94
N ILE A 165 -14.23 -14.21 23.14
CA ILE A 165 -12.97 -14.80 23.62
C ILE A 165 -12.07 -13.75 24.29
N LEU A 166 -11.94 -12.57 23.68
CA LEU A 166 -11.18 -11.46 24.26
C LEU A 166 -11.76 -11.04 25.62
N HIS A 167 -13.09 -10.95 25.72
CA HIS A 167 -13.81 -10.68 26.96
C HIS A 167 -13.58 -11.79 28.00
N TYR A 168 -13.69 -13.06 27.60
CA TYR A 168 -13.41 -14.19 28.47
C TYR A 168 -11.99 -14.09 29.04
N TRP A 169 -10.96 -13.90 28.22
CA TRP A 169 -9.60 -13.77 28.74
C TRP A 169 -9.40 -12.57 29.65
N ALA A 170 -10.11 -11.47 29.40
CA ALA A 170 -10.05 -10.30 30.27
C ALA A 170 -10.70 -10.55 31.64
N THR A 171 -11.76 -11.36 31.69
CA THR A 171 -12.62 -11.50 32.89
C THR A 171 -12.37 -12.77 33.69
N GLN A 172 -11.56 -13.70 33.19
CA GLN A 172 -11.22 -14.94 33.91
C GLN A 172 -10.02 -14.74 34.84
N GLY A 173 -10.20 -15.03 36.13
CA GLY A 173 -9.16 -15.03 37.15
C GLY A 173 -9.29 -13.95 38.23
N GLU A 174 -8.41 -13.97 39.22
CA GLU A 174 -8.35 -12.93 40.26
C GLU A 174 -7.79 -11.63 39.66
N LYS A 175 -8.46 -10.49 39.95
CA LYS A 175 -8.10 -9.18 39.42
C LYS A 175 -6.67 -8.80 39.85
N GLY A 176 -5.72 -8.79 38.93
CA GLY A 176 -4.50 -8.02 39.11
C GLY A 176 -4.83 -6.54 38.97
N GLU A 177 -4.54 -5.71 39.99
CA GLU A 177 -4.79 -4.26 39.95
C GLU A 177 -3.99 -3.52 38.85
N HIS A 178 -3.03 -4.19 38.19
CA HIS A 178 -2.13 -3.60 37.21
C HIS A 178 -1.90 -4.49 35.96
N LEU A 179 -1.96 -3.86 34.78
CA LEU A 179 -1.46 -4.42 33.52
C LEU A 179 0.07 -4.26 33.47
N THR A 180 0.82 -5.25 33.94
CA THR A 180 2.28 -5.26 33.71
C THR A 180 2.56 -5.84 32.33
N ILE A 181 2.84 -4.98 31.36
CA ILE A 181 3.23 -5.41 30.02
C ILE A 181 4.71 -5.81 30.06
N LYS A 182 4.97 -7.08 30.34
CA LYS A 182 6.31 -7.66 30.19
C LYS A 182 6.62 -7.83 28.70
N ARG A 183 7.23 -6.81 28.08
CA ARG A 183 7.91 -6.98 26.80
C ARG A 183 9.31 -7.53 27.08
N LYS A 184 9.74 -8.55 26.34
CA LYS A 184 11.17 -8.79 26.10
C LYS A 184 11.60 -7.81 25.02
N PRO A 185 12.32 -6.72 25.34
CA PRO A 185 12.80 -5.85 24.29
C PRO A 185 13.77 -6.65 23.42
N LYS A 186 13.43 -6.85 22.14
CA LYS A 186 14.47 -7.11 21.14
C LYS A 186 15.23 -5.81 20.99
N THR A 187 16.36 -5.68 21.67
CA THR A 187 17.43 -4.88 21.09
C THR A 187 17.89 -5.69 19.86
N PRO A 188 17.54 -5.28 18.61
CA PRO A 188 18.14 -5.94 17.45
C PRO A 188 19.64 -5.92 17.70
N SER A 189 20.28 -7.08 17.59
CA SER A 189 21.72 -7.12 17.75
C SER A 189 22.35 -6.18 16.71
N ASP A 190 23.55 -5.66 16.97
CA ASP A 190 24.24 -4.85 15.96
C ASP A 190 24.32 -5.59 14.61
N TYR A 191 24.36 -6.93 14.66
CA TYR A 191 24.28 -7.81 13.50
C TYR A 191 22.92 -7.74 12.77
N ASP A 192 21.80 -7.80 13.48
CA ASP A 192 20.46 -7.69 12.88
C ASP A 192 20.25 -6.31 12.23
N ALA A 193 20.75 -5.25 12.89
CA ALA A 193 20.71 -3.90 12.34
C ALA A 193 21.56 -3.76 11.07
N GLN A 194 22.75 -4.39 11.04
CA GLN A 194 23.62 -4.45 9.86
C GLN A 194 22.97 -5.21 8.71
N LEU A 195 22.37 -6.38 8.98
CA LEU A 195 21.66 -7.17 7.98
C LEU A 195 20.47 -6.41 7.41
N PHE A 196 19.70 -5.73 8.25
CA PHE A 196 18.57 -4.92 7.83
C PHE A 196 19.00 -3.77 6.91
N LEU A 197 20.05 -3.03 7.30
CA LEU A 197 20.60 -1.92 6.54
C LEU A 197 21.02 -2.35 5.12
N ILE A 198 21.73 -3.47 5.01
CA ILE A 198 22.19 -3.99 3.70
C ILE A 198 21.04 -4.60 2.90
N SER A 199 20.06 -5.22 3.56
CA SER A 199 18.87 -5.79 2.88
C SER A 199 17.96 -4.71 2.30
N GLY A 200 18.12 -3.45 2.71
CA GLY A 200 17.41 -2.31 2.11
C GLY A 200 17.91 -1.93 0.70
N LEU A 201 19.06 -2.46 0.25
CA LEU A 201 19.59 -2.20 -1.08
C LEU A 201 18.76 -2.89 -2.16
N ALA A 202 18.57 -2.20 -3.29
CA ALA A 202 17.79 -2.72 -4.41
C ALA A 202 18.37 -4.05 -4.92
N GLY A 203 17.57 -5.12 -4.88
CA GLY A 203 17.99 -6.45 -5.32
C GLY A 203 18.88 -7.21 -4.33
N VAL A 204 19.03 -6.75 -3.09
CA VAL A 204 19.75 -7.45 -2.03
C VAL A 204 18.73 -8.00 -1.01
N ASN A 205 18.87 -9.27 -0.63
CA ASN A 205 18.01 -9.93 0.35
C ASN A 205 18.85 -10.38 1.55
N ALA A 206 18.23 -10.87 2.63
CA ALA A 206 18.94 -11.28 3.85
C ALA A 206 20.14 -12.20 3.59
N LYS A 207 20.01 -13.19 2.68
CA LYS A 207 21.10 -14.10 2.32
C LYS A 207 22.26 -13.40 1.60
N ARG A 208 21.95 -12.47 0.69
CA ARG A 208 22.97 -11.64 0.02
C ARG A 208 23.60 -10.63 0.97
N SER A 209 22.82 -10.08 1.89
CA SER A 209 23.30 -9.17 2.94
C SER A 209 24.31 -9.87 3.85
N GLU A 210 24.01 -11.09 4.26
CA GLU A 210 24.93 -11.93 5.02
C GLU A 210 26.20 -12.25 4.22
N ALA A 211 26.08 -12.61 2.95
CA ALA A 211 27.24 -12.84 2.08
C ALA A 211 28.12 -11.59 1.91
N LEU A 212 27.51 -10.42 1.74
CA LEU A 212 28.20 -9.13 1.65
C LEU A 212 28.92 -8.78 2.97
N LEU A 213 28.27 -8.99 4.11
CA LEU A 213 28.87 -8.73 5.42
C LEU A 213 29.97 -9.73 5.75
N ASN A 214 29.85 -10.99 5.33
CA ASN A 214 30.91 -11.99 5.50
C ASN A 214 32.15 -11.65 4.65
N GLU A 215 31.98 -11.10 3.46
CA GLU A 215 33.08 -10.72 2.57
C GLU A 215 33.75 -9.41 3.00
N PHE A 216 32.96 -8.37 3.31
CA PHE A 216 33.47 -7.00 3.52
C PHE A 216 33.48 -6.56 5.00
N GLY A 217 32.89 -7.35 5.90
CA GLY A 217 32.88 -7.16 7.35
C GLY A 217 31.87 -6.14 7.88
N THR A 218 31.80 -4.94 7.29
CA THR A 218 30.95 -3.85 7.80
C THR A 218 30.07 -3.25 6.70
N PRO A 219 28.90 -2.67 7.04
CA PRO A 219 28.08 -1.98 6.05
C PRO A 219 28.81 -0.86 5.29
N MET A 220 29.72 -0.16 5.97
CA MET A 220 30.54 0.89 5.35
C MET A 220 31.44 0.32 4.25
N HIS A 221 32.11 -0.81 4.52
CA HIS A 221 32.94 -1.47 3.51
C HIS A 221 32.10 -2.05 2.37
N VAL A 222 30.89 -2.56 2.66
CA VAL A 222 29.96 -3.00 1.62
C VAL A 222 29.61 -1.85 0.66
N PHE A 223 29.26 -0.68 1.19
CA PHE A 223 28.95 0.49 0.34
C PHE A 223 30.18 0.95 -0.47
N ASN A 224 31.36 0.99 0.14
CA ASN A 224 32.60 1.32 -0.58
C ASN A 224 32.89 0.29 -1.69
N ALA A 225 32.68 -1.00 -1.42
CA ALA A 225 32.89 -2.04 -2.42
C ALA A 225 32.00 -1.85 -3.66
N PHE A 226 30.74 -1.43 -3.50
CA PHE A 226 29.85 -1.09 -4.63
C PHE A 226 30.33 0.12 -5.44
N LEU A 227 31.10 1.03 -4.85
CA LEU A 227 31.67 2.19 -5.55
C LEU A 227 32.99 1.85 -6.25
N GLU A 228 33.83 1.05 -5.61
CA GLU A 228 35.20 0.73 -6.07
C GLU A 228 35.25 -0.40 -7.10
N HIS A 229 34.43 -1.44 -6.93
CA HIS A 229 34.46 -2.59 -7.83
C HIS A 229 33.75 -2.31 -9.17
N SER A 230 34.19 -3.03 -10.20
CA SER A 230 33.53 -3.01 -11.50
C SER A 230 32.19 -3.76 -11.42
N PRO A 231 31.12 -3.23 -12.03
CA PRO A 231 29.83 -3.94 -12.14
C PRO A 231 29.94 -5.35 -12.72
N THR A 232 30.87 -5.56 -13.65
CA THR A 232 31.06 -6.85 -14.34
C THR A 232 31.81 -7.90 -13.51
N LYS A 233 32.52 -7.48 -12.45
CA LYS A 233 33.37 -8.35 -11.63
C LYS A 233 33.22 -7.96 -10.16
N PHE A 234 32.07 -8.29 -9.60
CA PHE A 234 31.80 -8.13 -8.18
C PHE A 234 32.15 -9.42 -7.43
N PRO A 235 32.84 -9.37 -6.28
CA PRO A 235 33.40 -10.56 -5.63
C PRO A 235 32.36 -11.44 -4.90
N VAL A 236 31.12 -10.97 -4.74
CA VAL A 236 30.06 -11.72 -4.04
C VAL A 236 29.14 -12.45 -5.01
N GLU A 237 28.98 -13.75 -4.80
CA GLU A 237 28.17 -14.63 -5.64
C GLU A 237 26.69 -14.22 -5.65
N GLY A 238 26.09 -14.23 -6.84
CA GLY A 238 24.67 -13.92 -7.02
C GLY A 238 24.36 -12.42 -7.12
N ILE A 239 25.34 -11.52 -7.06
CA ILE A 239 25.17 -10.09 -7.33
C ILE A 239 25.64 -9.78 -8.76
N GLY A 240 24.69 -9.60 -9.67
CA GLY A 240 24.97 -9.35 -11.08
C GLY A 240 25.18 -7.88 -11.43
N GLU A 241 25.74 -7.63 -12.61
CA GLU A 241 26.10 -6.30 -13.14
C GLU A 241 25.00 -5.25 -12.99
N LYS A 242 23.78 -5.60 -13.36
CA LYS A 242 22.63 -4.69 -13.24
C LYS A 242 22.40 -4.24 -11.79
N THR A 243 22.50 -5.17 -10.85
CA THR A 243 22.29 -4.89 -9.41
C THR A 243 23.37 -3.94 -8.90
N VAL A 244 24.63 -4.21 -9.27
CA VAL A 244 25.77 -3.35 -8.90
C VAL A 244 25.63 -1.95 -9.51
N SER A 245 25.25 -1.86 -10.78
CA SER A 245 25.05 -0.60 -11.48
C SER A 245 23.92 0.24 -10.86
N ASP A 246 22.79 -0.39 -10.55
CA ASP A 246 21.64 0.26 -9.92
C ASP A 246 22.00 0.78 -8.52
N ILE A 247 22.68 -0.04 -7.70
CA ILE A 247 23.13 0.36 -6.36
C ILE A 247 24.17 1.48 -6.44
N LYS A 248 25.17 1.35 -7.32
CA LYS A 248 26.21 2.37 -7.52
C LYS A 248 25.61 3.70 -7.97
N HIS A 249 24.62 3.66 -8.86
CA HIS A 249 23.88 4.85 -9.26
C HIS A 249 23.15 5.47 -8.06
N ILE A 250 22.45 4.69 -7.24
CA ILE A 250 21.76 5.19 -6.03
C ILE A 250 22.75 5.85 -5.06
N LEU A 251 23.88 5.19 -4.76
CA LEU A 251 24.88 5.69 -3.80
C LEU A 251 25.61 6.95 -4.28
N SER A 252 25.77 7.13 -5.60
CA SER A 252 26.49 8.27 -6.19
C SER A 252 25.59 9.42 -6.63
N THR A 253 24.27 9.22 -6.67
CA THR A 253 23.32 10.23 -7.16
C THR A 253 23.12 11.34 -6.14
N ASN A 254 23.42 12.58 -6.53
CA ASN A 254 23.14 13.75 -5.71
C ASN A 254 21.64 14.11 -5.73
N VAL A 255 20.99 14.01 -4.56
CA VAL A 255 19.56 14.27 -4.37
C VAL A 255 19.16 15.70 -4.74
N VAL A 256 20.02 16.71 -4.55
CA VAL A 256 19.72 18.10 -4.92
C VAL A 256 19.57 18.24 -6.43
N ASN A 257 20.44 17.58 -7.20
CA ASN A 257 20.38 17.58 -8.66
C ASN A 257 19.16 16.81 -9.17
N VAL A 258 18.77 15.73 -8.48
CA VAL A 258 17.53 14.98 -8.81
C VAL A 258 16.30 15.86 -8.59
N LYS A 259 16.21 16.54 -7.45
CA LYS A 259 15.08 17.45 -7.15
C LYS A 259 15.00 18.61 -8.14
N GLN A 260 16.14 19.22 -8.48
CA GLN A 260 16.17 20.27 -9.51
C GLN A 260 15.70 19.75 -10.87
N ARG A 261 16.14 18.56 -11.28
CA ARG A 261 15.67 17.93 -12.53
C ARG A 261 14.17 17.68 -12.51
N GLN A 262 13.63 17.18 -11.41
CA GLN A 262 12.19 16.93 -11.26
C GLN A 262 11.35 18.22 -11.33
N ILE A 263 11.83 19.31 -10.71
CA ILE A 263 11.18 20.63 -10.80
C ILE A 263 11.18 21.11 -12.25
N ILE A 264 12.33 21.03 -12.92
CA ILE A 264 12.47 21.43 -14.33
C ILE A 264 11.56 20.59 -15.25
N GLU A 265 11.47 19.28 -15.02
CA GLU A 265 10.57 18.39 -15.77
C GLU A 265 9.09 18.71 -15.51
N TYR A 266 8.73 19.05 -14.27
CA TYR A 266 7.38 19.50 -13.93
C TYR A 266 7.04 20.81 -14.64
N GLU A 267 7.91 21.82 -14.54
CA GLU A 267 7.74 23.12 -15.19
C GLU A 267 7.64 22.98 -16.71
N PHE A 268 8.48 22.14 -17.31
CA PHE A 268 8.42 21.82 -18.73
C PHE A 268 7.07 21.22 -19.12
N ARG A 269 6.58 20.23 -18.36
CA ARG A 269 5.29 19.57 -18.62
C ARG A 269 4.12 20.55 -18.52
N GLU A 270 4.12 21.43 -17.53
CA GLU A 270 3.08 22.46 -17.41
C GLU A 270 3.13 23.44 -18.60
N CYS A 271 4.31 23.87 -19.03
CA CYS A 271 4.44 24.73 -20.23
C CYS A 271 3.92 24.05 -21.50
N VAL A 272 4.19 22.75 -21.69
CA VAL A 272 3.67 21.97 -22.83
C VAL A 272 2.14 21.91 -22.78
N LYS A 273 1.57 21.66 -21.61
CA LYS A 273 0.12 21.61 -21.40
C LYS A 273 -0.54 22.96 -21.69
N GLU A 274 0.07 24.06 -21.27
CA GLU A 274 -0.41 25.40 -21.60
C GLU A 274 -0.43 25.65 -23.12
N LEU A 275 0.60 25.21 -23.85
CA LEU A 275 0.64 25.33 -25.31
C LEU A 275 -0.44 24.49 -26.00
N GLU A 276 -0.71 23.28 -25.51
CA GLU A 276 -1.81 22.44 -26.00
C GLU A 276 -3.18 23.06 -25.71
N ASP A 277 -3.33 23.68 -24.55
CA ASP A 277 -4.53 24.43 -24.18
C ASP A 277 -4.75 25.63 -25.11
N VAL A 278 -3.69 26.37 -25.48
CA VAL A 278 -3.80 27.46 -26.46
C VAL A 278 -4.28 26.94 -27.83
N LEU A 279 -3.81 25.77 -28.28
CA LEU A 279 -4.24 25.17 -29.56
C LEU A 279 -5.68 24.64 -29.53
N THR A 280 -6.15 24.18 -28.37
CA THR A 280 -7.44 23.49 -28.24
C THR A 280 -8.51 24.34 -27.58
N ARG A 281 -8.18 25.58 -27.17
CA ARG A 281 -9.07 26.50 -26.45
C ARG A 281 -10.43 26.65 -27.13
N THR A 282 -10.44 27.00 -28.40
CA THR A 282 -11.66 27.27 -29.18
C THR A 282 -12.51 26.01 -29.32
N GLN A 283 -11.88 24.86 -29.57
CA GLN A 283 -12.55 23.55 -29.58
C GLN A 283 -13.17 23.22 -28.21
N ARG A 284 -12.46 23.49 -27.11
CA ARG A 284 -12.93 23.24 -25.75
C ARG A 284 -14.08 24.18 -25.37
N GLU A 285 -14.01 25.46 -25.74
CA GLU A 285 -15.06 26.46 -25.51
C GLU A 285 -16.34 26.12 -26.29
N LEU A 286 -16.23 25.72 -27.56
CA LEU A 286 -17.36 25.25 -28.36
C LEU A 286 -17.95 23.94 -27.82
N GLY A 287 -17.11 23.01 -27.34
CA GLY A 287 -17.55 21.77 -26.71
C GLY A 287 -18.34 21.97 -25.42
N LYS A 288 -18.13 23.09 -24.69
CA LYS A 288 -18.89 23.46 -23.49
C LYS A 288 -20.25 24.08 -23.80
N LYS A 289 -20.43 24.69 -24.97
CA LYS A 289 -21.72 25.29 -25.37
C LYS A 289 -22.82 24.24 -25.49
N THR A 290 -24.06 24.67 -25.27
CA THR A 290 -25.25 23.85 -25.43
C THR A 290 -25.64 23.73 -26.91
N ILE A 291 -26.43 22.71 -27.26
CA ILE A 291 -26.89 22.51 -28.66
C ILE A 291 -27.62 23.76 -29.22
N PRO A 292 -28.50 24.45 -28.48
CA PRO A 292 -29.14 25.68 -28.96
C PRO A 292 -28.14 26.80 -29.29
N GLU A 293 -27.13 27.00 -28.44
CA GLU A 293 -26.09 28.02 -28.66
C GLU A 293 -25.22 27.69 -29.89
N LEU A 294 -24.87 26.42 -30.08
CA LEU A 294 -24.12 25.97 -31.25
C LEU A 294 -24.93 26.16 -32.54
N LYS A 295 -26.24 25.84 -32.53
CA LYS A 295 -27.13 26.07 -33.67
C LYS A 295 -27.31 27.55 -33.98
N LYS A 296 -27.31 28.43 -32.96
CA LYS A 296 -27.36 29.89 -33.16
C LYS A 296 -26.11 30.39 -33.90
N LEU A 297 -24.92 29.97 -33.46
CA LEU A 297 -23.65 30.32 -34.11
C LEU A 297 -23.55 29.77 -35.55
N LEU A 298 -24.02 28.54 -35.78
CA LEU A 298 -24.09 27.96 -37.12
C LEU A 298 -25.05 28.74 -38.03
N LYS A 299 -26.19 29.21 -37.49
CA LYS A 299 -27.18 30.01 -38.24
C LYS A 299 -26.61 31.37 -38.65
N GLU A 300 -25.88 32.04 -37.75
CA GLU A 300 -25.21 33.32 -38.01
C GLU A 300 -24.15 33.20 -39.13
N ARG A 301 -23.53 32.02 -39.26
CA ARG A 301 -22.53 31.71 -40.30
C ARG A 301 -23.13 31.05 -41.56
N GLY A 302 -24.46 30.88 -41.64
CA GLY A 302 -25.12 30.28 -42.81
C GLY A 302 -24.89 28.77 -42.99
N LEU A 303 -24.50 28.04 -41.93
CA LEU A 303 -24.13 26.63 -41.97
C LEU A 303 -25.31 25.68 -41.62
N LYS A 304 -25.22 24.42 -42.05
CA LYS A 304 -26.25 23.39 -41.80
C LYS A 304 -26.43 23.09 -40.30
N LEU A 305 -27.67 23.09 -39.83
CA LEU A 305 -28.06 22.98 -38.41
C LEU A 305 -28.32 21.54 -37.91
N ILE A 306 -28.11 20.53 -38.75
CA ILE A 306 -28.44 19.12 -38.48
C ILE A 306 -27.21 18.39 -37.93
N GLY A 307 -27.40 17.55 -36.92
CA GLY A 307 -26.36 16.66 -36.40
C GLY A 307 -26.29 16.55 -34.88
N LYS A 308 -25.46 15.62 -34.41
CA LYS A 308 -25.13 15.45 -32.98
C LYS A 308 -24.17 16.58 -32.52
N LYS A 309 -24.03 16.78 -31.20
CA LYS A 309 -23.20 17.87 -30.62
C LYS A 309 -21.79 17.94 -31.21
N GLY A 310 -21.11 16.80 -31.37
CA GLY A 310 -19.77 16.75 -31.97
C GLY A 310 -19.73 17.24 -33.42
N GLU A 311 -20.69 16.83 -34.24
CA GLU A 311 -20.80 17.21 -35.66
C GLU A 311 -21.08 18.72 -35.83
N LEU A 312 -21.82 19.33 -34.89
CA LEU A 312 -22.06 20.77 -34.89
C LEU A 312 -20.78 21.56 -34.54
N VAL A 313 -19.97 21.06 -33.61
CA VAL A 313 -18.70 21.66 -33.21
C VAL A 313 -17.66 21.54 -34.33
N GLU A 314 -17.52 20.39 -34.97
CA GLU A 314 -16.60 20.20 -36.09
C GLU A 314 -16.96 21.09 -37.29
N ARG A 315 -18.25 21.29 -37.55
CA ARG A 315 -18.72 22.17 -38.63
C ARG A 315 -18.40 23.64 -38.37
N LEU A 316 -18.47 24.08 -37.11
CA LEU A 316 -18.03 25.42 -36.72
C LEU A 316 -16.50 25.54 -36.84
N LEU A 317 -15.75 24.57 -36.35
CA LEU A 317 -14.29 24.58 -36.42
C LEU A 317 -13.75 24.58 -37.86
N GLY A 318 -14.44 23.91 -38.79
CA GLY A 318 -14.05 23.87 -40.21
C GLY A 318 -14.32 25.16 -40.98
N ASP A 319 -15.21 26.03 -40.48
CA ASP A 319 -15.56 27.32 -41.07
C ASP A 319 -14.73 28.48 -40.50
N MET A 320 -14.23 28.34 -39.28
CA MET A 320 -13.41 29.36 -38.61
C MET A 320 -12.05 29.53 -39.28
N SER A 321 -11.59 30.78 -39.38
CA SER A 321 -10.24 31.06 -39.87
C SER A 321 -9.18 30.64 -38.84
N GLU A 322 -7.95 30.40 -39.28
CA GLU A 322 -6.86 30.01 -38.37
C GLU A 322 -6.57 31.05 -37.27
N ASP A 323 -6.91 32.32 -37.49
CA ASP A 323 -6.77 33.41 -36.50
C ASP A 323 -7.92 33.44 -35.48
N GLU A 324 -9.10 32.91 -35.83
CA GLU A 324 -10.21 32.71 -34.88
C GLU A 324 -10.01 31.44 -34.03
N LEU A 325 -9.30 30.45 -34.57
CA LEU A 325 -9.11 29.15 -33.92
C LEU A 325 -8.03 29.17 -32.84
N VAL A 326 -6.96 29.93 -33.04
CA VAL A 326 -5.78 29.92 -32.17
C VAL A 326 -5.21 31.33 -32.04
N ASP A 327 -4.91 31.75 -30.81
CA ASP A 327 -4.11 32.95 -30.56
C ASP A 327 -2.63 32.68 -30.94
N LYS A 328 -2.31 32.91 -32.23
CA LYS A 328 -0.99 32.64 -32.81
C LYS A 328 0.12 33.42 -32.10
N LYS A 329 -0.15 34.69 -31.73
CA LYS A 329 0.83 35.55 -31.06
C LYS A 329 1.17 35.00 -29.67
N LEU A 330 0.16 34.62 -28.89
CA LEU A 330 0.35 34.01 -27.58
C LEU A 330 1.06 32.66 -27.68
N PHE A 331 0.70 31.83 -28.66
CA PHE A 331 1.33 30.54 -28.90
C PHE A 331 2.82 30.68 -29.26
N VAL A 332 3.16 31.55 -30.22
CA VAL A 332 4.55 31.79 -30.64
C VAL A 332 5.39 32.33 -29.50
N LYS A 333 4.83 33.24 -28.68
CA LYS A 333 5.51 33.77 -27.49
C LYS A 333 5.85 32.67 -26.48
N LYS A 334 4.84 31.91 -26.03
CA LYS A 334 5.02 30.82 -25.06
C LYS A 334 5.94 29.72 -25.58
N TYR A 335 5.85 29.37 -26.86
CA TYR A 335 6.73 28.37 -27.47
C TYR A 335 8.19 28.87 -27.53
N THR A 336 8.40 30.16 -27.77
CA THR A 336 9.75 30.76 -27.77
C THR A 336 10.35 30.80 -26.37
N GLU A 337 9.55 31.08 -25.34
CA GLU A 337 9.96 30.99 -23.93
C GLU A 337 10.35 29.56 -23.55
N LEU A 338 9.53 28.57 -23.93
CA LEU A 338 9.84 27.15 -23.73
C LEU A 338 11.14 26.75 -24.45
N LYS A 339 11.38 27.25 -25.66
CA LYS A 339 12.60 26.97 -26.43
C LYS A 339 13.86 27.59 -25.82
N LYS A 340 13.73 28.69 -25.08
CA LYS A 340 14.86 29.31 -24.34
C LYS A 340 15.24 28.51 -23.09
N SER A 341 14.29 27.78 -22.51
CA SER A 341 14.61 26.78 -21.50
C SER A 341 15.39 25.64 -22.15
N LYS A 342 16.63 25.39 -21.69
CA LYS A 342 17.49 24.32 -22.24
C LYS A 342 16.95 22.90 -21.92
N ALA A 343 15.88 22.78 -21.15
CA ALA A 343 15.33 21.51 -20.71
C ALA A 343 14.32 20.92 -21.70
N GLY A 344 14.41 19.62 -21.98
CA GLY A 344 13.34 18.86 -22.63
C GLY A 344 13.05 19.21 -24.09
N MET A 345 13.94 19.93 -24.80
CA MET A 345 13.68 20.35 -26.19
C MET A 345 13.37 19.16 -27.14
N HIS A 346 13.97 17.99 -26.89
CA HIS A 346 13.71 16.74 -27.61
C HIS A 346 12.36 16.08 -27.24
N GLN A 347 11.76 16.48 -26.12
CA GLN A 347 10.50 15.95 -25.59
C GLN A 347 9.28 16.78 -26.01
N ILE A 348 9.48 17.89 -26.74
CA ILE A 348 8.37 18.71 -27.24
C ILE A 348 7.56 17.89 -28.25
N PRO A 349 6.24 17.70 -28.05
CA PRO A 349 5.39 16.95 -28.97
C PRO A 349 5.47 17.48 -30.41
N GLN A 350 5.57 16.58 -31.40
CA GLN A 350 5.70 16.95 -32.82
C GLN A 350 4.57 17.88 -33.30
N LYS A 351 3.36 17.73 -32.75
CA LYS A 351 2.20 18.59 -33.05
C LYS A 351 2.48 20.06 -32.73
N LEU A 352 3.09 20.36 -31.58
CA LEU A 352 3.46 21.72 -31.18
C LEU A 352 4.57 22.28 -32.07
N GLN A 353 5.55 21.44 -32.44
CA GLN A 353 6.63 21.86 -33.34
C GLN A 353 6.11 22.23 -34.74
N LYS A 354 5.19 21.43 -35.29
CA LYS A 354 4.54 21.71 -36.58
C LYS A 354 3.68 22.98 -36.51
N ALA A 355 2.93 23.18 -35.42
CA ALA A 355 2.14 24.38 -35.19
C ALA A 355 3.02 25.64 -35.09
N TYR A 356 4.15 25.57 -34.37
CA TYR A 356 5.08 26.68 -34.28
C TYR A 356 5.68 27.07 -35.63
N LYS A 357 6.14 26.11 -36.45
CA LYS A 357 6.61 26.39 -37.81
C LYS A 357 5.54 27.11 -38.63
N LYS A 358 4.31 26.62 -38.59
CA LYS A 358 3.17 27.19 -39.31
C LYS A 358 2.80 28.61 -38.86
N PHE A 359 2.89 28.91 -37.56
CA PHE A 359 2.49 30.21 -36.99
C PHE A 359 3.62 31.24 -36.93
N LYS A 360 4.86 30.83 -37.13
CA LYS A 360 6.01 31.74 -37.17
C LYS A 360 6.17 32.42 -38.54
N ASP A 361 5.73 31.75 -39.60
CA ASP A 361 5.92 32.18 -40.99
C ASP A 361 4.71 32.97 -41.56
N LYS A 362 3.72 33.31 -40.71
CA LYS A 362 2.52 34.09 -41.02
C LYS A 362 2.36 35.19 -39.96
#